data_AF-A0A955LA20-F1
#
_entry.id   AF-A0A955LA20-F1
#
_cell.length_a   1.000
_cell.length_b   1.000
_cell.length_c   1.000
_cell.angle_alpha   90.00
_cell.angle_beta   90.00
_cell.angle_gamma   90.00
#
_symmetry.space_group_name_H-M   'P 1'
#
loop_
_entity.id
_entity.type
_entity.pdbx_description
1 polymer ?
#
loop_
_entity_poly.entity_id
_entity_poly.type
_entity_poly.pdbx_seq_one_letter_code
_entity_poly.pdbx_strand_id
1 'polypeptide(L)'
;MGLRSDINSVVESASNVLGAEDDSMPDNKAISQIQATLEYIKLNPIEATRVFNQYMDLARTMITFSEKDLNIIDKAHVKYNKLKGDSATNSASKVSTREFLKLIEEKNYEIQIDFALLLPLDISKALDPLFEMMYLASQTIFFNPEYKPVDGDPKADSMIWGHTQIESEDPRVLLHFIIAHGIERYIINVLNLDIKKDSVLNALTDALCLKNARGELDKELLDIWLNPKKPKNGQEGGMGWLNHLRVEAFDKVIQEN
;
A
#
# COMPACT_ATOMS: atom_id res chain seq x y z
N MET A 1 -14.36 9.24 22.95
CA MET A 1 -14.11 10.65 22.60
C MET A 1 -12.65 10.95 22.20
N GLY A 2 -11.81 9.96 21.87
CA GLY A 2 -10.37 10.17 21.65
C GLY A 2 -9.85 10.27 20.21
N LEU A 3 -10.66 10.00 19.16
CA LEU A 3 -10.13 9.87 17.78
C LEU A 3 -9.95 11.19 17.02
N ARG A 4 -10.60 12.29 17.46
CA ARG A 4 -10.56 13.58 16.74
C ARG A 4 -9.30 14.41 17.04
N SER A 5 -8.66 14.19 18.19
CA SER A 5 -7.41 14.89 18.56
C SER A 5 -6.25 14.45 17.67
N ASP A 6 -6.18 13.15 17.37
CA ASP A 6 -4.98 12.53 16.83
C ASP A 6 -4.84 12.85 15.32
N ILE A 7 -5.96 12.96 14.59
CA ILE A 7 -5.93 13.27 13.16
C ILE A 7 -5.60 14.75 12.87
N ASN A 8 -6.05 15.67 13.72
CA ASN A 8 -5.65 17.08 13.56
C ASN A 8 -4.14 17.26 13.77
N SER A 9 -3.56 16.48 14.69
CA SER A 9 -2.10 16.49 14.92
C SER A 9 -1.29 15.93 13.75
N VAL A 10 -1.80 14.91 13.03
CA VAL A 10 -1.22 14.42 11.76
C VAL A 10 -1.10 15.57 10.77
N VAL A 11 -2.21 16.28 10.57
CA VAL A 11 -2.30 17.28 9.50
C VAL A 11 -1.41 18.46 9.82
N GLU A 12 -1.32 18.87 11.08
CA GLU A 12 -0.40 19.93 11.51
C GLU A 12 1.07 19.52 11.36
N SER A 13 1.45 18.31 11.78
CA SER A 13 2.81 17.79 11.64
C SER A 13 3.23 17.64 10.18
N ALA A 14 2.39 17.01 9.36
CA ALA A 14 2.63 16.87 7.93
C ALA A 14 2.65 18.24 7.22
N SER A 15 1.80 19.20 7.62
CA SER A 15 1.82 20.56 7.06
C SER A 15 3.11 21.31 7.42
N ASN A 16 3.71 21.03 8.58
CA ASN A 16 5.02 21.56 8.98
C ASN A 16 6.18 20.90 8.23
N VAL A 17 6.09 19.59 7.93
CA VAL A 17 7.05 18.87 7.05
C VAL A 17 6.98 19.41 5.62
N LEU A 18 5.77 19.73 5.15
CA LEU A 18 5.54 20.43 3.88
C LEU A 18 5.83 21.94 3.98
N GLY A 19 6.43 22.39 5.10
CA GLY A 19 6.70 23.76 5.47
C GLY A 19 7.00 24.67 4.29
N ALA A 20 6.04 25.55 4.06
CA ALA A 20 6.09 26.67 3.13
C ALA A 20 7.20 27.65 3.53
N GLU A 21 8.39 27.49 2.95
CA GLU A 21 9.32 28.60 2.68
C GLU A 21 10.08 28.31 1.38
N ASP A 22 9.37 28.13 0.26
CA ASP A 22 9.95 28.46 -1.03
C ASP A 22 8.83 28.79 -2.02
N ASP A 23 8.55 30.08 -2.19
CA ASP A 23 7.68 30.66 -3.23
C ASP A 23 8.19 30.37 -4.67
N SER A 24 9.14 29.44 -4.84
CA SER A 24 9.85 29.16 -6.09
C SER A 24 9.53 27.80 -6.72
N MET A 25 8.78 26.91 -6.05
CA MET A 25 8.31 25.68 -6.69
C MET A 25 7.03 25.92 -7.50
N PRO A 26 7.03 25.71 -8.83
CA PRO A 26 5.82 25.72 -9.66
C PRO A 26 4.85 24.63 -9.21
N ASP A 27 3.56 24.82 -9.52
CA ASP A 27 2.47 23.85 -9.28
C ASP A 27 2.87 22.44 -9.72
N ASN A 28 3.23 21.58 -8.75
CA ASN A 28 3.56 20.19 -8.97
C ASN A 28 2.35 19.34 -8.58
N LYS A 29 1.70 18.71 -9.57
CA LYS A 29 0.52 17.87 -9.38
C LYS A 29 0.64 16.87 -8.22
N ALA A 30 1.81 16.24 -8.05
CA ALA A 30 2.02 15.27 -6.99
C ALA A 30 2.02 15.90 -5.59
N ILE A 31 2.59 17.10 -5.46
CA ILE A 31 2.55 17.89 -4.22
C ILE A 31 1.12 18.35 -3.93
N SER A 32 0.40 18.84 -4.94
CA SER A 32 -1.01 19.25 -4.79
C SER A 32 -1.90 18.08 -4.36
N GLN A 33 -1.66 16.86 -4.86
CA GLN A 33 -2.37 15.65 -4.44
C GLN A 33 -2.10 15.29 -2.96
N ILE A 34 -0.86 15.45 -2.49
CA ILE A 34 -0.50 15.28 -1.09
C ILE A 34 -1.26 16.27 -0.21
N GLN A 35 -1.24 17.56 -0.56
CA GLN A 35 -1.95 18.62 0.17
C GLN A 35 -3.45 18.39 0.22
N ALA A 36 -4.08 18.06 -0.91
CA ALA A 36 -5.51 17.74 -0.98
C ALA A 36 -5.88 16.53 -0.10
N THR A 37 -5.00 15.54 0.00
CA THR A 37 -5.22 14.35 0.83
C THR A 37 -5.11 14.67 2.32
N LEU A 38 -4.16 15.52 2.71
CA LEU A 38 -4.04 16.02 4.08
C LEU A 38 -5.28 16.82 4.50
N GLU A 39 -5.75 17.71 3.63
CA GLU A 39 -6.98 18.46 3.87
C GLU A 39 -8.20 17.53 3.97
N TYR A 40 -8.29 16.53 3.08
CA TYR A 40 -9.33 15.52 3.14
C TYR A 40 -9.35 14.76 4.48
N ILE A 41 -8.18 14.32 4.96
CA ILE A 41 -8.04 13.63 6.25
C ILE A 41 -8.50 14.53 7.41
N LYS A 42 -8.12 15.82 7.39
CA LYS A 42 -8.53 16.83 8.38
C LYS A 42 -10.05 16.96 8.45
N LEU A 43 -10.70 17.01 7.29
CA LEU A 43 -12.14 17.18 7.17
C LEU A 43 -12.92 15.87 7.42
N ASN A 44 -12.28 14.71 7.20
CA ASN A 44 -12.92 13.39 7.26
C ASN A 44 -12.20 12.39 8.19
N PRO A 45 -12.01 12.70 9.48
CA PRO A 45 -11.20 11.88 10.39
C PRO A 45 -11.77 10.49 10.66
N ILE A 46 -13.10 10.36 10.67
CA ILE A 46 -13.79 9.07 10.86
C ILE A 46 -13.48 8.14 9.69
N GLU A 47 -13.44 8.68 8.48
CA GLU A 47 -13.19 7.94 7.27
C GLU A 47 -11.73 7.45 7.20
N ALA A 48 -10.77 8.31 7.52
CA ALA A 48 -9.36 7.92 7.64
C ALA A 48 -9.17 6.77 8.66
N THR A 49 -9.86 6.83 9.79
CA THR A 49 -9.84 5.75 10.80
C THR A 49 -10.46 4.46 10.27
N ARG A 50 -11.57 4.55 9.52
CA ARG A 50 -12.24 3.40 8.89
C ARG A 50 -11.30 2.70 7.93
N VAL A 51 -10.69 3.45 7.01
CA VAL A 51 -9.71 2.93 6.04
C VAL A 51 -8.54 2.27 6.76
N PHE A 52 -7.98 2.93 7.77
CA PHE A 52 -6.90 2.36 8.59
C PHE A 52 -7.27 0.98 9.17
N ASN A 53 -8.44 0.87 9.78
CA ASN A 53 -8.91 -0.39 10.36
C ASN A 53 -9.13 -1.49 9.30
N GLN A 54 -9.58 -1.15 8.10
CA GLN A 54 -9.71 -2.11 7.01
C GLN A 54 -8.35 -2.70 6.61
N TYR A 55 -7.31 -1.87 6.52
CA TYR A 55 -5.97 -2.36 6.21
C TYR A 55 -5.33 -3.15 7.35
N MET A 56 -5.61 -2.80 8.61
CA MET A 56 -5.19 -3.60 9.77
C MET A 56 -5.82 -4.99 9.75
N ASP A 57 -7.10 -5.09 9.38
CA ASP A 57 -7.78 -6.37 9.20
C ASP A 57 -7.18 -7.21 8.05
N LEU A 58 -6.80 -6.57 6.94
CA LEU A 58 -6.04 -7.21 5.87
C LEU A 58 -4.66 -7.70 6.33
N ALA A 59 -3.93 -6.88 7.09
CA ALA A 59 -2.61 -7.25 7.62
C ALA A 59 -2.69 -8.42 8.60
N ARG A 60 -3.71 -8.45 9.46
CA ARG A 60 -4.00 -9.59 10.34
C ARG A 60 -4.30 -10.85 9.53
N THR A 61 -5.19 -10.74 8.54
CA THR A 61 -5.52 -11.87 7.65
C THR A 61 -4.27 -12.43 6.97
N MET A 62 -3.42 -11.54 6.46
CA MET A 62 -2.16 -11.89 5.79
C MET A 62 -1.23 -12.74 6.65
N ILE A 63 -0.98 -12.35 7.92
CA ILE A 63 -0.04 -13.07 8.79
C ILE A 63 -0.63 -14.33 9.43
N THR A 64 -1.95 -14.50 9.36
CA THR A 64 -2.67 -15.67 9.89
C THR A 64 -3.18 -16.61 8.80
N PHE A 65 -2.65 -16.54 7.58
CA PHE A 65 -3.06 -17.46 6.52
C PHE A 65 -2.89 -18.92 6.97
N SER A 66 -3.96 -19.69 6.83
CA SER A 66 -3.89 -21.15 7.01
C SER A 66 -3.20 -21.81 5.83
N GLU A 67 -2.76 -23.06 5.99
CA GLU A 67 -2.21 -23.84 4.87
C GLU A 67 -3.23 -23.97 3.71
N LYS A 68 -4.53 -24.00 4.02
CA LYS A 68 -5.59 -23.99 3.00
C LYS A 68 -5.59 -22.67 2.21
N ASP A 69 -5.44 -21.53 2.90
CA ASP A 69 -5.37 -20.21 2.25
C ASP A 69 -4.15 -20.11 1.35
N LEU A 70 -2.99 -20.56 1.84
CA LEU A 70 -1.74 -20.54 1.05
C LEU A 70 -1.85 -21.41 -0.21
N ASN A 71 -2.47 -22.59 -0.12
CA ASN A 71 -2.72 -23.42 -1.30
C ASN A 71 -3.66 -22.76 -2.31
N ILE A 72 -4.63 -21.96 -1.87
CA ILE A 72 -5.50 -21.18 -2.77
C ILE A 72 -4.69 -20.07 -3.45
N ILE A 73 -3.88 -19.34 -2.68
CA ILE A 73 -3.01 -18.27 -3.18
C ILE A 73 -2.03 -18.81 -4.24
N ASP A 74 -1.35 -19.92 -3.94
CA ASP A 74 -0.39 -20.56 -4.85
C ASP A 74 -1.07 -20.96 -6.18
N LYS A 75 -2.27 -21.55 -6.12
CA LYS A 75 -3.07 -21.89 -7.32
C LYS A 75 -3.48 -20.64 -8.10
N ALA A 76 -3.89 -19.58 -7.41
CA ALA A 76 -4.32 -18.33 -8.04
C ALA A 76 -3.14 -17.65 -8.74
N HIS A 77 -1.94 -17.66 -8.18
CA HIS A 77 -0.73 -17.13 -8.83
C HIS A 77 -0.39 -17.90 -10.11
N VAL A 78 -0.47 -19.24 -10.09
CA VAL A 78 -0.29 -20.06 -11.31
C VAL A 78 -1.31 -19.68 -12.38
N LYS A 79 -2.57 -19.46 -12.00
CA LYS A 79 -3.64 -19.09 -12.92
C LYS A 79 -3.46 -17.68 -13.47
N TYR A 80 -3.08 -16.73 -12.62
CA TYR A 80 -2.75 -15.36 -13.00
C TYR A 80 -1.62 -15.31 -14.03
N ASN A 81 -0.53 -16.05 -13.81
CA ASN A 81 0.58 -16.13 -14.76
C ASN A 81 0.15 -16.69 -16.12
N LYS A 82 -0.72 -17.70 -16.13
CA LYS A 82 -1.32 -18.23 -17.37
C LYS A 82 -2.20 -17.21 -18.08
N LEU A 83 -3.05 -16.48 -17.34
CA LEU A 83 -3.93 -15.44 -17.89
C LEU A 83 -3.11 -14.28 -18.49
N LYS A 84 -1.98 -13.95 -17.87
CA LYS A 84 -1.12 -12.86 -18.33
C LYS A 84 -0.23 -13.24 -19.53
N GLY A 85 -0.04 -14.53 -19.80
CA GLY A 85 0.83 -15.08 -20.84
C GLY A 85 2.31 -15.09 -20.43
N ASP A 86 3.08 -16.05 -20.96
CA ASP A 86 4.48 -16.41 -20.61
C ASP A 86 5.55 -15.29 -20.68
N SER A 87 5.16 -14.04 -20.92
CA SER A 87 6.06 -12.87 -20.94
C SER A 87 6.03 -12.03 -19.65
N ALA A 88 5.35 -12.51 -18.61
CA ALA A 88 4.94 -11.70 -17.46
C ALA A 88 5.85 -11.81 -16.24
N THR A 89 6.91 -10.99 -16.17
CA THR A 89 7.58 -10.68 -14.89
C THR A 89 6.68 -9.74 -14.08
N ASN A 90 5.72 -10.27 -13.32
CA ASN A 90 4.66 -9.43 -12.75
C ASN A 90 4.49 -9.41 -11.24
N SER A 91 5.39 -10.03 -10.50
CA SER A 91 5.51 -9.69 -9.08
C SER A 91 6.66 -8.68 -8.94
N ALA A 92 6.36 -7.51 -8.39
CA ALA A 92 7.38 -6.53 -8.01
C ALA A 92 8.42 -7.16 -7.04
N SER A 93 7.97 -8.15 -6.24
CA SER A 93 8.84 -9.02 -5.44
C SER A 93 8.99 -10.43 -6.03
N LYS A 94 10.22 -10.94 -6.13
CA LYS A 94 10.51 -12.37 -6.45
C LYS A 94 10.13 -13.34 -5.32
N VAL A 95 9.78 -12.81 -4.14
CA VAL A 95 9.37 -13.57 -2.96
C VAL A 95 7.85 -13.77 -3.00
N SER A 96 7.43 -15.03 -2.95
CA SER A 96 6.04 -15.44 -2.80
C SER A 96 5.52 -15.15 -1.39
N THR A 97 4.20 -15.05 -1.23
CA THR A 97 3.56 -14.86 0.10
C THR A 97 3.95 -15.96 1.08
N ARG A 98 4.06 -17.20 0.61
CA ARG A 98 4.51 -18.32 1.43
C ARG A 98 5.96 -18.16 1.89
N GLU A 99 6.86 -17.73 1.01
CA GLU A 99 8.25 -17.46 1.39
C GLU A 99 8.36 -16.27 2.35
N PHE A 100 7.58 -15.21 2.11
CA PHE A 100 7.50 -14.08 3.03
C PHE A 100 7.05 -14.52 4.43
N LEU A 101 5.98 -15.33 4.54
CA LEU A 101 5.50 -15.82 5.83
C LEU A 101 6.52 -16.70 6.56
N LYS A 102 7.34 -17.47 5.83
CA LYS A 102 8.45 -18.23 6.41
C LYS A 102 9.55 -17.32 6.97
N LEU A 103 9.87 -16.23 6.26
CA LEU A 103 10.88 -15.27 6.71
C LEU A 103 10.47 -14.55 8.01
N ILE A 104 9.17 -14.44 8.26
CA ILE A 104 8.64 -13.81 9.49
C ILE A 104 8.14 -14.82 10.51
N GLU A 105 8.28 -16.13 10.29
CA GLU A 105 7.64 -17.18 11.10
C GLU A 105 8.03 -17.07 12.59
N GLU A 106 9.33 -16.91 12.87
CA GLU A 106 9.85 -16.75 14.23
C GLU A 106 9.35 -15.47 14.91
N LYS A 107 9.01 -14.46 14.11
CA LYS A 107 8.51 -13.16 14.56
C LYS A 107 6.99 -13.04 14.50
N ASN A 108 6.30 -14.04 13.97
CA ASN A 108 4.86 -13.97 13.72
C ASN A 108 4.08 -13.71 15.02
N TYR A 109 4.52 -14.29 16.13
CA TYR A 109 3.90 -14.04 17.42
C TYR A 109 4.06 -12.58 17.89
N GLU A 110 5.27 -12.00 17.74
CA GLU A 110 5.53 -10.59 18.06
C GLU A 110 4.66 -9.68 17.17
N ILE A 111 4.59 -9.95 15.87
CA ILE A 111 3.76 -9.19 14.91
C ILE A 111 2.26 -9.29 15.25
N GLN A 112 1.78 -10.48 15.62
CA GLN A 112 0.37 -10.68 15.97
C GLN A 112 0.02 -9.95 17.27
N ILE A 113 0.90 -10.01 18.27
CA ILE A 113 0.76 -9.21 19.48
C ILE A 113 0.74 -7.74 19.13
N ASP A 114 1.69 -7.28 18.34
CA ASP A 114 1.78 -5.88 17.93
C ASP A 114 0.53 -5.47 17.16
N PHE A 115 0.03 -6.22 16.18
CA PHE A 115 -1.24 -5.88 15.52
C PHE A 115 -2.48 -5.99 16.41
N ALA A 116 -2.45 -6.78 17.48
CA ALA A 116 -3.51 -6.84 18.48
C ALA A 116 -3.43 -5.69 19.49
N LEU A 117 -2.21 -5.25 19.82
CA LEU A 117 -1.88 -4.19 20.77
C LEU A 117 -1.72 -2.81 20.13
N LEU A 118 -1.64 -2.77 18.79
CA LEU A 118 -1.89 -1.62 17.94
C LEU A 118 -3.37 -1.26 18.14
N LEU A 119 -3.65 -0.70 19.32
CA LEU A 119 -4.55 0.43 19.50
C LEU A 119 -4.40 1.33 18.28
N PRO A 120 -5.50 1.92 17.77
CA PRO A 120 -5.49 2.67 16.52
C PRO A 120 -4.21 3.49 16.52
N LEU A 121 -3.30 3.16 15.59
CA LEU A 121 -1.94 3.69 15.60
C LEU A 121 -2.05 5.18 15.91
N ASP A 122 -1.06 5.75 16.59
CA ASP A 122 -0.92 7.19 16.53
C ASP A 122 -0.69 7.54 15.05
N ILE A 123 -1.79 7.75 14.32
CA ILE A 123 -1.84 7.84 12.87
C ILE A 123 -0.88 8.96 12.45
N SER A 124 -0.68 9.96 13.30
CA SER A 124 0.28 11.05 13.09
C SER A 124 1.70 10.53 12.92
N LYS A 125 2.20 9.76 13.90
CA LYS A 125 3.55 9.20 13.88
C LYS A 125 3.79 8.20 12.75
N ALA A 126 2.74 7.53 12.30
CA ALA A 126 2.83 6.57 11.22
C ALA A 126 2.83 7.23 9.84
N LEU A 127 2.09 8.33 9.67
CA LEU A 127 1.90 8.98 8.38
C LEU A 127 2.96 10.04 8.08
N ASP A 128 3.50 10.75 9.07
CA ASP A 128 4.48 11.82 8.84
C ASP A 128 5.72 11.36 8.05
N PRO A 129 6.38 10.23 8.38
CA PRO A 129 7.53 9.76 7.61
C PRO A 129 7.14 9.39 6.17
N LEU A 130 5.92 8.91 5.96
CA LEU A 130 5.45 8.52 4.63
C LEU A 130 5.20 9.74 3.75
N PHE A 131 4.62 10.81 4.31
CA PHE A 131 4.45 12.07 3.62
C PHE A 131 5.81 12.68 3.23
N GLU A 132 6.79 12.63 4.12
CA GLU A 132 8.15 13.09 3.83
C GLU A 132 8.78 12.28 2.68
N MET A 133 8.69 10.95 2.71
CA MET A 133 9.18 10.07 1.64
C MET A 133 8.50 10.34 0.29
N MET A 134 7.20 10.65 0.29
CA MET A 134 6.47 11.01 -0.92
C MET A 134 6.86 12.40 -1.43
N TYR A 135 7.03 13.36 -0.53
CA TYR A 135 7.48 14.69 -0.87
C TYR A 135 8.90 14.66 -1.49
N LEU A 136 9.82 13.87 -0.93
CA LEU A 136 11.15 13.64 -1.49
C LEU A 136 11.11 13.03 -2.90
N ALA A 137 10.21 12.08 -3.16
CA ALA A 137 9.99 11.53 -4.50
C ALA A 137 9.45 12.60 -5.47
N SER A 138 8.49 13.42 -5.02
CA SER A 138 7.94 14.52 -5.81
C SER A 138 9.01 15.56 -6.18
N GLN A 139 9.86 15.96 -5.23
CA GLN A 139 10.97 16.86 -5.50
C GLN A 139 11.99 16.23 -6.47
N THR A 140 12.30 14.95 -6.28
CA THR A 140 13.32 14.29 -7.11
C THR A 140 12.89 14.20 -8.57
N ILE A 141 11.62 13.88 -8.88
CA ILE A 141 11.10 13.93 -10.26
C ILE A 141 11.10 15.36 -10.80
N PHE A 142 10.73 16.34 -9.97
CA PHE A 142 10.70 17.73 -10.40
C PHE A 142 12.10 18.22 -10.84
N PHE A 143 13.13 17.97 -10.01
CA PHE A 143 14.50 18.39 -10.31
C PHE A 143 15.24 17.47 -11.27
N ASN A 144 14.79 16.22 -11.43
CA ASN A 144 15.36 15.26 -12.37
C ASN A 144 14.25 14.44 -13.06
N PRO A 145 13.57 15.02 -14.07
CA PRO A 145 12.42 14.39 -14.73
C PRO A 145 12.75 13.06 -15.43
N GLU A 146 14.02 12.87 -15.81
CA GLU A 146 14.50 11.66 -16.48
C GLU A 146 14.94 10.57 -15.47
N TYR A 147 14.92 10.86 -14.17
CA TYR A 147 15.28 9.87 -13.15
C TYR A 147 14.29 8.72 -13.15
N LYS A 148 14.82 7.51 -13.35
CA LYS A 148 14.06 6.25 -13.30
C LYS A 148 14.49 5.50 -12.04
N PRO A 149 13.62 5.34 -11.03
CA PRO A 149 13.97 4.57 -9.84
C PRO A 149 14.25 3.11 -10.24
N VAL A 150 15.31 2.54 -9.66
CA VAL A 150 15.72 1.15 -9.86
C VAL A 150 15.83 0.48 -8.48
N ASP A 151 15.41 -0.78 -8.39
CA ASP A 151 15.56 -1.59 -7.17
C ASP A 151 17.01 -1.61 -6.69
N GLY A 152 17.22 -1.35 -5.38
CA GLY A 152 18.54 -1.36 -4.77
C GLY A 152 19.31 -0.05 -4.92
N ASP A 153 18.74 0.99 -5.54
CA ASP A 153 19.23 2.36 -5.41
C ASP A 153 18.82 2.90 -4.02
N PRO A 154 19.79 3.22 -3.13
CA PRO A 154 19.49 3.76 -1.80
C PRO A 154 18.60 5.01 -1.84
N LYS A 155 18.73 5.85 -2.88
CA LYS A 155 17.89 7.04 -3.07
C LYS A 155 16.46 6.64 -3.44
N ALA A 156 16.29 5.61 -4.26
CA ALA A 156 14.96 5.13 -4.61
C ALA A 156 14.28 4.43 -3.44
N ASP A 157 15.04 3.72 -2.62
CA ASP A 157 14.53 2.92 -1.51
C ASP A 157 14.15 3.75 -0.27
N SER A 158 14.71 4.96 -0.15
CA SER A 158 14.32 5.95 0.86
C SER A 158 13.04 6.74 0.49
N MET A 159 12.37 6.43 -0.61
CA MET A 159 11.19 7.15 -1.08
C MET A 159 10.06 6.21 -1.50
N ILE A 160 8.83 6.74 -1.53
CA ILE A 160 7.65 5.99 -2.01
C ILE A 160 7.25 6.54 -3.38
N TRP A 161 7.74 5.92 -4.45
CA TRP A 161 7.57 6.40 -5.83
C TRP A 161 6.19 6.18 -6.42
N GLY A 162 5.45 5.16 -5.96
CA GLY A 162 4.19 4.77 -6.58
C GLY A 162 3.14 5.90 -6.64
N HIS A 163 3.21 6.86 -5.70
CA HIS A 163 2.25 7.96 -5.65
C HIS A 163 2.38 8.97 -6.80
N THR A 164 3.59 9.13 -7.36
CA THR A 164 3.86 10.14 -8.41
C THR A 164 3.18 9.78 -9.73
N GLN A 165 2.62 8.58 -9.80
CA GLN A 165 1.93 8.05 -10.96
C GLN A 165 0.43 7.85 -10.75
N ILE A 166 -0.11 8.27 -9.61
CA ILE A 166 -1.55 8.25 -9.37
C ILE A 166 -2.17 9.34 -10.25
N GLU A 167 -3.00 8.91 -11.21
CA GLU A 167 -3.69 9.86 -12.08
C GLU A 167 -5.03 10.32 -11.50
N SER A 168 -5.56 9.59 -10.50
CA SER A 168 -6.78 9.96 -9.79
C SER A 168 -6.63 11.27 -9.03
N GLU A 169 -7.66 12.11 -9.10
CA GLU A 169 -7.79 13.33 -8.28
C GLU A 169 -8.56 13.06 -6.98
N ASP A 170 -9.08 11.84 -6.79
CA ASP A 170 -9.76 11.46 -5.57
C ASP A 170 -8.73 11.30 -4.42
N PRO A 171 -8.77 12.14 -3.37
CA PRO A 171 -7.83 12.07 -2.25
C PRO A 171 -7.91 10.74 -1.49
N ARG A 172 -9.02 10.00 -1.59
CA ARG A 172 -9.15 8.67 -0.98
C ARG A 172 -8.13 7.68 -1.56
N VAL A 173 -7.81 7.78 -2.85
CA VAL A 173 -6.83 6.87 -3.48
C VAL A 173 -5.47 7.03 -2.82
N LEU A 174 -5.05 8.28 -2.57
CA LEU A 174 -3.77 8.55 -1.93
C LEU A 174 -3.78 8.17 -0.45
N LEU A 175 -4.88 8.40 0.27
CA LEU A 175 -5.06 7.95 1.65
C LEU A 175 -4.84 6.43 1.78
N HIS A 176 -5.49 5.65 0.91
CA HIS A 176 -5.36 4.20 0.86
C HIS A 176 -3.92 3.77 0.55
N PHE A 177 -3.28 4.44 -0.41
CA PHE A 177 -1.88 4.19 -0.76
C PHE A 177 -0.93 4.42 0.42
N ILE A 178 -1.09 5.54 1.12
CA ILE A 178 -0.24 5.89 2.27
C ILE A 178 -0.41 4.87 3.40
N ILE A 179 -1.65 4.53 3.77
CA ILE A 179 -1.92 3.59 4.86
C ILE A 179 -1.32 2.21 4.55
N ALA A 180 -1.45 1.72 3.32
CA ALA A 180 -0.87 0.44 2.90
C ALA A 180 0.66 0.43 3.04
N HIS A 181 1.33 1.50 2.60
CA HIS A 181 2.79 1.64 2.74
C HIS A 181 3.21 1.84 4.21
N GLY A 182 2.38 2.49 5.03
CA GLY A 182 2.64 2.62 6.46
C GLY A 182 2.70 1.26 7.16
N ILE A 183 1.78 0.35 6.83
CA ILE A 183 1.80 -1.02 7.34
C ILE A 183 3.02 -1.79 6.81
N GLU A 184 3.35 -1.63 5.54
CA GLU A 184 4.55 -2.24 4.94
C GLU A 184 5.83 -1.83 5.69
N ARG A 185 6.04 -0.52 5.87
CA ARG A 185 7.20 0.00 6.59
C ARG A 185 7.21 -0.38 8.06
N TYR A 186 6.05 -0.39 8.71
CA TYR A 186 5.94 -0.87 10.09
C TYR A 186 6.44 -2.31 10.21
N ILE A 187 5.93 -3.22 9.37
CA ILE A 187 6.36 -4.63 9.36
C ILE A 187 7.87 -4.73 9.12
N ILE A 188 8.41 -4.05 8.11
CA ILE A 188 9.84 -4.14 7.78
C ILE A 188 10.72 -3.62 8.93
N ASN A 189 10.36 -2.47 9.51
CA ASN A 189 11.15 -1.79 10.52
C ASN A 189 11.08 -2.49 11.89
N VAL A 190 9.89 -2.88 12.35
CA VAL A 190 9.71 -3.58 13.63
C VAL A 190 10.47 -4.90 13.64
N LEU A 191 10.48 -5.58 12.50
CA LEU A 191 11.05 -6.91 12.40
C LEU A 191 12.51 -6.90 11.98
N ASN A 192 13.06 -5.72 11.67
CA ASN A 192 14.42 -5.53 11.17
C ASN A 192 14.77 -6.56 10.07
N LEU A 193 13.82 -6.77 9.15
CA LEU A 193 13.90 -7.82 8.16
C LEU A 193 14.67 -7.34 6.94
N ASP A 194 15.62 -8.16 6.49
CA ASP A 194 16.26 -8.01 5.17
C ASP A 194 15.33 -8.59 4.09
N ILE A 195 14.16 -7.98 3.92
CA ILE A 195 13.17 -8.33 2.89
C ILE A 195 12.92 -7.15 1.96
N LYS A 196 12.58 -7.45 0.71
CA LYS A 196 12.19 -6.42 -0.25
C LYS A 196 10.83 -5.84 0.15
N LYS A 197 10.71 -4.50 0.08
CA LYS A 197 9.48 -3.72 0.29
C LYS A 197 8.22 -4.35 -0.32
N ASP A 198 8.35 -4.77 -1.58
CA ASP A 198 7.22 -5.30 -2.34
C ASP A 198 6.72 -6.67 -1.85
N SER A 199 7.49 -7.41 -1.03
CA SER A 199 7.08 -8.70 -0.49
C SER A 199 5.90 -8.55 0.47
N VAL A 200 5.88 -7.49 1.29
CA VAL A 200 4.77 -7.21 2.21
C VAL A 200 3.52 -6.79 1.44
N LEU A 201 3.66 -5.87 0.48
CA LEU A 201 2.54 -5.41 -0.35
C LEU A 201 1.95 -6.53 -1.21
N ASN A 202 2.79 -7.47 -1.69
CA ASN A 202 2.32 -8.67 -2.39
C ASN A 202 1.43 -9.53 -1.50
N ALA A 203 1.86 -9.81 -0.27
CA ALA A 203 1.10 -10.62 0.68
C ALA A 203 -0.19 -9.91 1.14
N LEU A 204 -0.14 -8.58 1.34
CA LEU A 204 -1.30 -7.77 1.67
C LEU A 204 -2.35 -7.79 0.55
N THR A 205 -1.90 -7.70 -0.71
CA THR A 205 -2.78 -7.78 -1.87
C THR A 205 -3.32 -9.19 -2.13
N ASP A 206 -2.63 -10.26 -1.69
CA ASP A 206 -3.21 -11.61 -1.66
C ASP A 206 -4.34 -11.71 -0.63
N ALA A 207 -4.19 -11.09 0.54
CA ALA A 207 -5.27 -11.03 1.53
C ALA A 207 -6.49 -10.29 0.98
N LEU A 208 -6.26 -9.16 0.31
CA LEU A 208 -7.31 -8.39 -0.36
C LEU A 208 -8.08 -9.24 -1.39
N CYS A 209 -7.36 -9.91 -2.29
CA CYS A 209 -7.97 -10.77 -3.31
C CYS A 209 -8.72 -11.96 -2.69
N LEU A 210 -8.16 -12.60 -1.67
CA LEU A 210 -8.78 -13.74 -1.02
C LEU A 210 -10.09 -13.35 -0.31
N LYS A 211 -10.09 -12.24 0.45
CA LYS A 211 -11.30 -11.72 1.09
C LYS A 211 -12.35 -11.31 0.08
N ASN A 212 -11.95 -10.69 -1.03
CA ASN A 212 -12.88 -10.36 -2.11
C ASN A 212 -13.55 -11.62 -2.68
N ALA A 213 -12.75 -12.62 -3.05
CA ALA A 213 -13.27 -13.85 -3.66
C ALA A 213 -14.21 -14.63 -2.72
N ARG A 214 -14.11 -14.40 -1.40
CA ARG A 214 -15.01 -14.96 -0.37
C ARG A 214 -16.24 -14.10 -0.09
N GLY A 215 -16.34 -12.90 -0.66
CA GLY A 215 -17.41 -11.95 -0.36
C GLY A 215 -17.29 -11.28 1.02
N GLU A 216 -16.08 -11.25 1.59
CA GLU A 216 -15.78 -10.71 2.92
C GLU A 216 -15.24 -9.27 2.89
N LEU A 217 -15.17 -8.66 1.70
CA LEU A 217 -14.52 -7.37 1.47
C LEU A 217 -15.53 -6.26 1.13
N ASP A 218 -15.25 -5.05 1.62
CA ASP A 218 -15.86 -3.82 1.12
C ASP A 218 -15.43 -3.57 -0.33
N LYS A 219 -16.40 -3.33 -1.22
CA LYS A 219 -16.15 -3.09 -2.65
C LYS A 219 -15.30 -1.85 -2.90
N GLU A 220 -15.46 -0.81 -2.08
CA GLU A 220 -14.72 0.44 -2.25
C GLU A 220 -13.20 0.23 -2.14
N LEU A 221 -12.78 -0.63 -1.20
CA LEU A 221 -11.36 -0.92 -0.99
C LEU A 221 -10.75 -1.63 -2.22
N LEU A 222 -11.45 -2.60 -2.80
CA LEU A 222 -10.96 -3.25 -4.02
C LEU A 222 -10.91 -2.28 -5.20
N ASP A 223 -11.96 -1.47 -5.39
CA ASP A 223 -12.07 -0.54 -6.51
C ASP A 223 -10.92 0.48 -6.53
N ILE A 224 -10.48 0.96 -5.36
CA ILE A 224 -9.33 1.85 -5.22
C ILE A 224 -8.03 1.16 -5.65
N TRP A 225 -7.83 -0.11 -5.30
CA TRP A 225 -6.63 -0.87 -5.67
C TRP A 225 -6.57 -1.21 -7.16
N LEU A 226 -7.72 -1.37 -7.80
CA LEU A 226 -7.86 -1.70 -9.22
C LEU A 226 -7.73 -0.47 -10.13
N ASN A 227 -8.19 0.72 -9.67
CA ASN A 227 -8.31 1.90 -10.53
C ASN A 227 -7.52 3.15 -10.04
N PRO A 228 -6.21 3.06 -9.74
CA PRO A 228 -5.42 4.23 -9.35
C PRO A 228 -4.98 5.11 -10.54
N LYS A 229 -5.12 4.61 -11.79
CA LYS A 229 -4.72 5.27 -13.04
C LYS A 229 -5.87 5.25 -14.06
N LYS A 230 -5.90 6.20 -15.02
CA LYS A 230 -6.62 5.92 -16.27
C LYS A 230 -5.81 4.87 -17.05
N PRO A 231 -6.40 3.78 -17.55
CA PRO A 231 -5.65 2.77 -18.28
C PRO A 231 -5.05 3.38 -19.55
N LYS A 232 -3.73 3.60 -19.57
CA LYS A 232 -2.98 3.91 -20.79
C LYS A 232 -2.58 2.58 -21.43
N ASN A 233 -3.14 2.31 -22.61
CA ASN A 233 -2.84 1.11 -23.42
C ASN A 233 -3.17 -0.24 -22.73
N GLY A 234 -4.19 -0.29 -21.88
CA GLY A 234 -4.65 -1.54 -21.25
C GLY A 234 -3.66 -2.16 -20.24
N GLN A 235 -2.60 -1.43 -19.85
CA GLN A 235 -1.72 -1.85 -18.77
C GLN A 235 -2.33 -1.43 -17.43
N GLU A 236 -3.19 -2.30 -16.89
CA GLU A 236 -3.72 -2.20 -15.54
C GLU A 236 -2.72 -2.82 -14.55
N GLY A 237 -2.46 -2.14 -13.43
CA GLY A 237 -1.49 -2.58 -12.41
C GLY A 237 -0.02 -2.24 -12.69
N GLY A 238 0.77 -2.11 -11.62
CA GLY A 238 2.19 -1.75 -11.62
C GLY A 238 2.54 -0.65 -10.60
N MET A 239 3.71 -0.75 -9.96
CA MET A 239 4.20 0.13 -8.87
C MET A 239 3.30 0.15 -7.62
N GLY A 240 2.96 -1.04 -7.12
CA GLY A 240 2.22 -1.19 -5.86
C GLY A 240 0.69 -1.17 -6.00
N TRP A 241 0.15 -1.57 -7.16
CA TRP A 241 -1.30 -1.58 -7.44
C TRP A 241 -1.78 -2.91 -8.04
N LEU A 242 -3.07 -3.23 -7.85
CA LEU A 242 -3.64 -4.53 -8.19
C LEU A 242 -4.09 -4.60 -9.65
N ASN A 243 -3.79 -5.72 -10.33
CA ASN A 243 -4.24 -5.98 -11.70
C ASN A 243 -5.56 -6.79 -11.69
N HIS A 244 -6.51 -6.45 -12.55
CA HIS A 244 -7.81 -7.14 -12.64
C HIS A 244 -7.71 -8.65 -12.89
N LEU A 245 -6.74 -9.11 -13.69
CA LEU A 245 -6.51 -10.54 -13.93
C LEU A 245 -6.11 -11.29 -12.65
N ARG A 246 -5.52 -10.61 -11.66
CA ARG A 246 -5.20 -11.22 -10.37
C ARG A 246 -6.47 -11.49 -9.59
N VAL A 247 -7.42 -10.55 -9.57
CA VAL A 247 -8.75 -10.76 -8.96
C VAL A 247 -9.46 -11.92 -9.64
N GLU A 248 -9.50 -11.92 -10.98
CA GLU A 248 -10.11 -12.99 -11.78
C GLU A 248 -9.51 -14.37 -11.46
N ALA A 249 -8.19 -14.43 -11.26
CA ALA A 249 -7.51 -15.67 -10.91
C ALA A 249 -7.97 -16.22 -9.55
N PHE A 250 -8.12 -15.36 -8.53
CA PHE A 250 -8.62 -15.76 -7.21
C PHE A 250 -10.07 -16.21 -7.26
N ASP A 251 -10.94 -15.46 -7.94
CA ASP A 251 -12.37 -15.79 -8.08
C ASP A 251 -12.54 -17.17 -8.71
N LYS A 252 -11.79 -17.46 -9.78
CA LYS A 252 -11.84 -18.77 -10.45
C LYS A 252 -11.36 -19.91 -9.56
N VAL A 253 -10.33 -19.70 -8.72
CA VAL A 253 -9.85 -20.75 -7.81
C VAL A 253 -10.87 -21.02 -6.71
N ILE A 254 -11.50 -19.99 -6.14
CA ILE A 254 -12.54 -20.18 -5.11
C ILE A 254 -13.76 -20.90 -5.68
N GLN A 255 -14.19 -20.60 -6.91
CA GLN A 255 -15.32 -21.28 -7.56
C GLN A 255 -15.05 -22.76 -7.87
N GLU A 256 -13.78 -23.17 -7.95
CA GLU A 256 -13.33 -24.54 -8.23
C GLU A 256 -13.15 -25.41 -6.98
N ASN A 257 -13.20 -24.83 -5.77
CA ASN A 257 -13.04 -25.54 -4.49
C ASN A 257 -14.31 -25.54 -3.64
#